data_AF-A0A151J6Q4-F1
#
_entry.id   AF-A0A151J6Q4-F1
#
_cell.length_a   1.000
_cell.length_b   1.000
_cell.length_c   1.000
_cell.angle_alpha   90.00
_cell.angle_beta   90.00
_cell.angle_gamma   90.00
#
_symmetry.space_group_name_H-M   'P 1'
#
loop_
_entity.id
_entity.type
_entity.pdbx_description
1 polymer ?
#
loop_
_entity_poly.entity_id
_entity_poly.type
_entity_poly.pdbx_seq_one_letter_code
_entity_poly.pdbx_strand_id
1 'polypeptide(L)'
;MDKGVLITLKDIDSNKTYTTLVSPKDAHRVKTDIVFASQLLSALKRSQGESNLLNSIQEESSSSNSIQGESSSSNSMALMASTSNAEIPESEQDSVFKWPHRAVLLLIEEYRKREEDITSGKMSQRRAWNSISEVLCSHGYDVTGPQCQSKFNGMKRTYKSIKDHNSKSGNNPLGLTLK
;
A
#
# COMPACT_ATOMS: atom_id res chain seq x y z
N MET A 1 -30.72 -0.86 21.32
CA MET A 1 -30.32 0.31 20.51
C MET A 1 -28.89 0.65 20.85
N ASP A 2 -27.94 0.37 19.95
CA ASP A 2 -26.55 0.82 20.15
C ASP A 2 -26.52 2.35 20.12
N LYS A 3 -26.18 2.95 21.26
CA LYS A 3 -26.06 4.41 21.38
C LYS A 3 -24.84 4.83 20.58
N GLY A 4 -25.03 5.70 19.59
CA GLY A 4 -23.93 6.29 18.83
C GLY A 4 -23.02 7.14 19.72
N VAL A 5 -21.76 7.23 19.35
CA VAL A 5 -20.74 8.05 19.99
C VAL A 5 -20.52 9.29 19.15
N LEU A 6 -20.64 10.47 19.75
CA LEU A 6 -20.29 11.74 19.12
C LEU A 6 -18.77 11.85 19.05
N ILE A 7 -18.26 12.10 17.85
CA ILE A 7 -16.84 12.37 17.61
C ILE A 7 -16.68 13.71 16.91
N THR A 8 -15.55 14.35 17.17
CA THR A 8 -15.22 15.67 16.65
C THR A 8 -13.90 15.60 15.91
N LEU A 9 -13.91 16.04 14.65
CA LEU A 9 -12.76 16.06 13.74
C LEU A 9 -12.47 17.52 13.37
N LYS A 10 -11.24 17.97 13.65
CA LYS A 10 -10.82 19.35 13.35
C LYS A 10 -9.99 19.37 12.09
N ASP A 11 -10.43 20.05 11.05
CA ASP A 11 -9.63 20.32 9.86
C ASP A 11 -8.59 21.42 10.16
N ILE A 12 -7.31 21.15 9.91
CA ILE A 12 -6.25 22.10 10.26
C ILE A 12 -6.12 23.19 9.20
N ASP A 13 -6.26 22.85 7.92
CA ASP A 13 -6.12 23.81 6.82
C ASP A 13 -7.16 24.92 6.91
N SER A 14 -8.40 24.58 7.27
CA SER A 14 -9.50 25.55 7.41
C SER A 14 -9.78 25.98 8.86
N ASN A 15 -9.10 25.36 9.85
CA ASN A 15 -9.38 25.48 11.28
C ASN A 15 -10.86 25.20 11.66
N LYS A 16 -11.63 24.53 10.78
CA LYS A 16 -13.04 24.19 11.00
C LYS A 16 -13.16 22.86 11.73
N THR A 17 -14.21 22.72 12.53
CA THR A 17 -14.47 21.52 13.32
C THR A 17 -15.77 20.88 12.88
N TYR A 18 -15.75 19.56 12.68
CA TYR A 18 -16.87 18.77 12.18
C TYR A 18 -17.22 17.71 13.23
N THR A 19 -18.49 17.67 13.61
CA THR A 19 -18.98 16.74 14.64
C THR A 19 -19.98 15.78 13.99
N THR A 20 -19.83 14.49 14.25
CA THR A 20 -20.72 13.45 13.70
C THR A 20 -20.93 12.33 14.70
N LEU A 21 -22.03 11.60 14.53
CA LEU A 21 -22.39 10.44 15.34
C LEU A 21 -21.92 9.17 14.63
N VAL A 22 -21.14 8.34 15.31
CA VAL A 22 -20.62 7.08 14.76
C VAL A 22 -20.87 5.92 15.71
N SER A 23 -20.77 4.69 15.20
CA SER A 23 -20.77 3.49 16.04
C SER A 23 -19.57 3.50 17.01
N PRO A 24 -19.66 2.92 18.22
CA PRO A 24 -18.51 2.76 19.11
C PRO A 24 -17.29 2.09 18.44
N LYS A 25 -17.51 1.13 17.54
CA LYS A 25 -16.46 0.47 16.77
C LYS A 25 -15.74 1.45 15.84
N ASP A 26 -16.51 2.31 15.18
CA ASP A 26 -15.98 3.31 14.26
C ASP A 26 -15.29 4.46 15.00
N ALA A 27 -15.78 4.84 16.19
CA ALA A 27 -15.12 5.85 17.04
C ALA A 27 -13.68 5.43 17.41
N HIS A 28 -13.48 4.14 17.72
CA HIS A 28 -12.14 3.61 17.93
C HIS A 28 -11.33 3.59 16.63
N ARG A 29 -11.94 3.15 15.52
CA ARG A 29 -11.28 3.09 14.21
C ARG A 29 -10.79 4.46 13.74
N VAL A 30 -11.57 5.52 13.94
CA VAL A 30 -11.16 6.90 13.63
C VAL A 30 -9.87 7.31 14.35
N LYS A 31 -9.60 6.78 15.55
CA LYS A 31 -8.37 7.10 16.29
C LYS A 31 -7.16 6.32 15.79
N THR A 32 -7.36 5.10 15.30
CA THR A 32 -6.26 4.19 14.94
C THR A 32 -5.96 4.16 13.45
N ASP A 33 -6.93 4.47 12.59
CA ASP A 33 -6.85 4.36 11.14
C ASP A 33 -6.95 5.75 10.51
N ILE A 34 -5.80 6.29 10.12
CA ILE A 34 -5.69 7.63 9.53
C ILE A 34 -6.42 7.75 8.19
N VAL A 35 -6.52 6.65 7.43
CA VAL A 35 -7.22 6.65 6.14
C VAL A 35 -8.72 6.75 6.38
N PHE A 36 -9.23 5.98 7.32
CA PHE A 36 -10.64 6.04 7.70
C PHE A 36 -11.03 7.42 8.25
N ALA A 37 -10.21 8.01 9.14
CA ALA A 37 -10.44 9.36 9.67
C ALA A 37 -10.47 10.42 8.55
N SER A 38 -9.56 10.33 7.58
CA SER A 38 -9.47 11.26 6.45
C SER A 38 -10.67 11.14 5.50
N GLN A 39 -11.12 9.91 5.23
CA GLN A 39 -12.32 9.65 4.42
C GLN A 39 -13.58 10.19 5.10
N LEU A 40 -13.72 9.96 6.41
CA LEU A 40 -14.85 10.47 7.19
C LEU A 40 -14.88 12.00 7.22
N LEU A 41 -13.74 12.65 7.48
CA LEU A 41 -13.63 14.11 7.43
C LEU A 41 -13.97 14.66 6.03
N SER A 42 -13.50 14.00 4.96
CA SER A 42 -13.84 14.37 3.59
C SER A 42 -15.34 14.26 3.29
N ALA A 43 -15.99 13.22 3.82
CA ALA A 43 -17.44 13.07 3.71
C ALA A 43 -18.20 14.18 4.44
N LEU A 44 -17.76 14.58 5.64
CA LEU A 44 -18.34 15.68 6.40
C LEU A 44 -18.13 17.04 5.72
N LYS A 45 -16.94 17.26 5.12
CA LYS A 45 -16.65 18.46 4.32
C LYS A 45 -17.58 18.59 3.12
N ARG A 46 -17.89 17.48 2.43
CA ARG A 46 -18.85 17.47 1.31
C ARG A 46 -20.28 17.81 1.77
N SER A 47 -20.72 17.26 2.90
CA SER A 47 -22.06 17.51 3.45
C SER A 47 -22.28 18.96 3.91
N GLN A 48 -21.23 19.69 4.28
CA GLN A 48 -21.30 21.13 4.60
C GLN A 48 -21.38 22.04 3.36
N GLY A 49 -21.09 21.53 2.17
CA GLY A 49 -21.28 22.25 0.90
C GLY A 49 -22.72 22.24 0.39
N GLU A 50 -23.59 21.40 0.94
CA GLU A 50 -24.94 21.13 0.42
C GLU A 50 -26.08 21.70 1.29
N SER A 51 -25.80 22.63 2.22
CA SER A 51 -26.86 23.35 2.94
C SER A 51 -27.37 24.61 2.23
N ASN A 52 -26.84 24.92 1.05
CA ASN A 52 -27.40 25.91 0.13
C ASN A 52 -27.63 25.23 -1.20
N LEU A 53 -28.81 24.62 -1.40
CA LEU A 53 -29.54 24.49 -2.67
C LEU A 53 -30.73 23.53 -2.46
N LEU A 54 -31.70 23.95 -1.63
CA LEU A 54 -33.08 23.60 -1.89
C LEU A 54 -33.63 24.65 -2.87
N ASN A 55 -33.32 24.50 -4.16
CA ASN A 55 -34.08 25.09 -5.26
C ASN A 55 -33.68 24.44 -6.60
N SER A 56 -34.66 23.71 -7.17
CA SER A 56 -34.86 23.42 -8.60
C SER A 56 -34.00 22.34 -9.30
N ILE A 57 -34.50 21.09 -9.30
CA ILE A 57 -35.07 20.33 -10.45
C ILE A 57 -34.68 20.88 -11.86
N GLN A 58 -34.22 20.15 -12.90
CA GLN A 58 -34.53 18.82 -13.45
C GLN A 58 -33.48 18.37 -14.52
N GLU A 59 -33.27 17.04 -14.68
CA GLU A 59 -33.08 16.20 -15.91
C GLU A 59 -32.07 16.61 -17.02
N GLU A 60 -31.38 15.77 -17.81
CA GLU A 60 -31.25 14.32 -18.06
C GLU A 60 -30.14 14.13 -19.13
N SER A 61 -29.77 12.88 -19.42
CA SER A 61 -29.19 12.38 -20.68
C SER A 61 -27.66 12.36 -20.91
N SER A 62 -27.09 11.16 -20.69
CA SER A 62 -26.51 10.25 -21.70
C SER A 62 -25.66 10.81 -22.85
N SER A 63 -24.41 10.31 -23.02
CA SER A 63 -24.07 9.39 -24.14
C SER A 63 -22.56 9.09 -24.26
N SER A 64 -22.32 7.88 -24.76
CA SER A 64 -21.07 7.12 -24.92
C SER A 64 -20.17 7.48 -26.12
N ASN A 65 -19.05 6.74 -26.18
CA ASN A 65 -18.14 6.42 -27.30
C ASN A 65 -16.86 7.29 -27.36
N SER A 66 -15.67 6.81 -27.73
CA SER A 66 -15.30 5.64 -28.53
C SER A 66 -13.84 5.19 -28.30
N ILE A 67 -13.48 4.15 -29.04
CA ILE A 67 -12.45 3.12 -28.92
C ILE A 67 -11.14 3.41 -29.71
N GLN A 68 -10.05 2.79 -29.22
CA GLN A 68 -8.79 2.29 -29.83
C GLN A 68 -7.81 3.20 -30.59
N GLY A 69 -6.53 2.95 -30.27
CA GLY A 69 -5.48 2.86 -31.29
C GLY A 69 -4.08 2.85 -30.66
N GLU A 70 -3.41 1.69 -30.64
CA GLU A 70 -2.00 1.63 -31.06
C GLU A 70 -1.50 0.20 -31.30
N SER A 71 -0.91 0.07 -32.47
CA SER A 71 -0.19 -1.06 -33.03
C SER A 71 1.18 -1.21 -32.38
N SER A 72 1.71 -2.44 -32.34
CA SER A 72 3.07 -2.64 -32.87
C SER A 72 3.38 -4.09 -33.19
N SER A 73 4.13 -4.20 -34.28
CA SER A 73 4.43 -5.38 -35.07
C SER A 73 5.67 -6.11 -34.54
N SER A 74 5.58 -7.43 -34.54
CA SER A 74 6.57 -8.44 -34.94
C SER A 74 8.03 -8.31 -34.49
N ASN A 75 8.55 -9.37 -33.87
CA ASN A 75 9.52 -10.29 -34.48
C ASN A 75 9.95 -11.37 -33.47
N SER A 76 9.61 -12.64 -33.70
CA SER A 76 10.16 -13.78 -32.95
C SER A 76 10.62 -14.87 -33.90
N MET A 77 11.92 -15.10 -33.90
CA MET A 77 12.63 -16.10 -34.70
C MET A 77 12.73 -17.45 -33.97
N ALA A 78 12.43 -18.52 -34.69
CA ALA A 78 12.67 -19.93 -34.34
C ALA A 78 14.20 -20.24 -34.44
N LEU A 79 14.85 -21.30 -33.92
CA LEU A 79 14.51 -22.69 -33.60
C LEU A 79 15.74 -23.39 -32.93
N MET A 80 15.55 -24.63 -32.45
CA MET A 80 16.48 -25.70 -31.99
C MET A 80 16.78 -25.76 -30.47
N ALA A 81 16.82 -26.92 -29.79
CA ALA A 81 16.92 -28.31 -30.22
C ALA A 81 16.25 -29.28 -29.21
N SER A 82 16.02 -30.51 -29.68
CA SER A 82 15.26 -31.60 -29.05
C SER A 82 15.97 -32.37 -27.93
N THR A 83 15.12 -33.13 -27.19
CA THR A 83 15.42 -34.39 -26.47
C THR A 83 16.07 -34.22 -25.09
N SER A 84 15.42 -34.52 -23.97
CA SER A 84 14.97 -35.88 -23.61
C SER A 84 13.93 -35.87 -22.48
N ASN A 85 13.06 -36.88 -22.54
CA ASN A 85 11.92 -37.17 -21.69
C ASN A 85 12.37 -37.62 -20.29
N ALA A 86 11.95 -36.92 -19.24
CA ALA A 86 11.83 -37.46 -17.88
C ALA A 86 10.68 -36.73 -17.20
N GLU A 87 9.59 -37.46 -16.95
CA GLU A 87 8.45 -37.01 -16.14
C GLU A 87 8.95 -36.54 -14.77
N ILE A 88 8.73 -35.27 -14.46
CA ILE A 88 8.80 -34.75 -13.09
C ILE A 88 7.40 -34.23 -12.78
N PRO A 89 6.75 -34.73 -11.73
CA PRO A 89 5.33 -34.53 -11.49
C PRO A 89 5.01 -33.05 -11.29
N GLU A 90 4.07 -32.61 -12.12
CA GLU A 90 3.28 -31.39 -11.99
C GLU A 90 2.47 -31.46 -10.68
N SER A 91 2.77 -30.57 -9.73
CA SER A 91 1.83 -29.87 -8.84
C SER A 91 2.47 -29.46 -7.51
N GLU A 92 3.29 -28.42 -7.53
CA GLU A 92 3.51 -27.61 -6.33
C GLU A 92 2.66 -26.35 -6.51
N GLN A 93 1.55 -26.26 -5.78
CA GLN A 93 0.74 -25.05 -5.75
C GLN A 93 1.65 -23.85 -5.50
N ASP A 94 1.53 -22.82 -6.34
CA ASP A 94 2.26 -21.55 -6.26
C ASP A 94 1.80 -20.77 -5.01
N SER A 95 2.19 -21.30 -3.86
CA SER A 95 1.87 -20.82 -2.53
C SER A 95 2.70 -19.54 -2.31
N VAL A 96 2.13 -18.39 -2.69
CA VAL A 96 2.73 -17.09 -2.45
C VAL A 96 3.08 -16.95 -0.97
N PHE A 97 4.38 -16.86 -0.66
CA PHE A 97 4.87 -16.72 0.70
C PHE A 97 4.26 -15.50 1.39
N LYS A 98 3.48 -15.75 2.45
CA LYS A 98 2.89 -14.70 3.28
C LYS A 98 3.89 -14.25 4.32
N TRP A 99 4.42 -13.05 4.17
CA TRP A 99 5.42 -12.47 5.09
C TRP A 99 4.85 -12.25 6.50
N PRO A 100 5.17 -13.10 7.51
CA PRO A 100 4.77 -12.81 8.87
C PRO A 100 5.56 -11.61 9.40
N HIS A 101 5.00 -10.88 10.36
CA HIS A 101 5.62 -9.67 10.92
C HIS A 101 7.08 -9.90 11.38
N ARG A 102 7.32 -11.02 12.09
CA ARG A 102 8.66 -11.44 12.53
C ARG A 102 9.67 -11.62 11.39
N ALA A 103 9.25 -12.15 10.23
CA ALA A 103 10.15 -12.29 9.07
C ALA A 103 10.47 -10.93 8.45
N VAL A 104 9.50 -10.01 8.44
CA VAL A 104 9.72 -8.64 7.97
C VAL A 104 10.71 -7.90 8.86
N LEU A 105 10.59 -8.03 10.19
CA LEU A 105 11.55 -7.46 11.13
C LEU A 105 12.97 -8.03 10.91
N LEU A 106 13.09 -9.35 10.79
CA LEU A 106 14.36 -10.01 10.52
C LEU A 106 14.98 -9.53 9.20
N LEU A 107 14.18 -9.41 8.14
CA LEU A 107 14.63 -8.88 6.84
C LEU A 107 15.21 -7.47 6.98
N ILE A 108 14.54 -6.58 7.72
CA ILE A 108 15.00 -5.20 7.94
C ILE A 108 16.30 -5.19 8.75
N GLU A 109 16.38 -6.02 9.79
CA GLU A 109 17.56 -6.12 10.64
C GLU A 109 18.79 -6.61 9.86
N GLU A 110 18.64 -7.70 9.10
CA GLU A 110 19.73 -8.28 8.31
C GLU A 110 20.17 -7.37 7.16
N TYR A 111 19.24 -6.60 6.57
CA TYR A 111 19.57 -5.55 5.61
C TYR A 111 20.43 -4.47 6.26
N ARG A 112 20.04 -3.96 7.44
CA ARG A 112 20.77 -2.89 8.14
C ARG A 112 22.21 -3.30 8.46
N LYS A 113 22.44 -4.57 8.83
CA LYS A 113 23.79 -5.12 9.07
C LYS A 113 24.69 -5.11 7.83
N ARG A 114 24.11 -5.10 6.62
CA ARG A 114 24.81 -5.23 5.33
C ARG A 114 24.57 -4.02 4.41
N GLU A 115 23.99 -2.93 4.92
CA GLU A 115 23.56 -1.80 4.11
C GLU A 115 24.74 -1.14 3.38
N GLU A 116 25.88 -1.05 4.04
CA GLU A 116 27.12 -0.52 3.45
C GLU A 116 27.57 -1.39 2.29
N ASP A 117 27.63 -2.71 2.45
CA ASP A 117 28.08 -3.62 1.38
C ASP A 117 27.15 -3.58 0.16
N ILE A 118 25.86 -3.43 0.41
CA ILE A 118 24.79 -3.32 -0.60
C ILE A 118 24.88 -2.00 -1.37
N THR A 119 25.24 -0.91 -0.69
CA THR A 119 25.20 0.45 -1.24
C THR A 119 26.56 0.87 -1.82
N SER A 120 27.66 0.42 -1.22
CA SER A 120 29.01 0.81 -1.62
C SER A 120 29.54 0.07 -2.85
N GLY A 121 28.80 -0.92 -3.35
CA GLY A 121 29.19 -1.73 -4.51
C GLY A 121 30.37 -2.69 -4.26
N LYS A 122 30.81 -2.85 -3.00
CA LYS A 122 31.87 -3.80 -2.61
C LYS A 122 31.42 -5.25 -2.79
N MET A 123 30.11 -5.51 -2.62
CA MET A 123 29.49 -6.80 -2.84
C MET A 123 28.40 -6.68 -3.91
N SER A 124 28.24 -7.71 -4.74
CA SER A 124 27.14 -7.73 -5.70
C SER A 124 25.80 -7.81 -4.96
N GLN A 125 24.81 -7.06 -5.45
CA GLN A 125 23.44 -7.08 -4.92
C GLN A 125 22.92 -8.51 -4.76
N ARG A 126 23.14 -9.37 -5.77
CA ARG A 126 22.72 -10.77 -5.73
C ARG A 126 23.30 -11.52 -4.53
N ARG A 127 24.60 -11.37 -4.25
CA ARG A 127 25.24 -12.03 -3.09
C ARG A 127 24.68 -11.52 -1.78
N ALA A 128 24.48 -10.20 -1.66
CA ALA A 128 23.95 -9.60 -0.45
C ALA A 128 22.53 -10.12 -0.13
N TRP A 129 21.63 -10.12 -1.12
CA TRP A 129 20.27 -10.61 -0.93
C TRP A 129 20.20 -12.12 -0.68
N ASN A 130 21.08 -12.91 -1.31
CA ASN A 130 21.17 -14.34 -1.03
C ASN A 130 21.63 -14.63 0.40
N SER A 131 22.63 -13.90 0.91
CA SER A 131 23.07 -14.03 2.31
C SER A 131 21.95 -13.69 3.29
N ILE A 132 21.13 -12.67 2.99
CA ILE A 132 19.95 -12.34 3.80
C ILE A 132 18.92 -13.48 3.74
N SER A 133 18.63 -14.04 2.56
CA SER A 133 17.68 -15.16 2.47
C SER A 133 18.16 -16.40 3.21
N GLU A 134 19.45 -16.71 3.19
CA GLU A 134 20.02 -17.84 3.95
C GLU A 134 19.75 -17.70 5.46
N VAL A 135 19.87 -16.48 6.00
CA VAL A 135 19.52 -16.20 7.40
C VAL A 135 18.01 -16.35 7.62
N LEU A 136 17.16 -15.87 6.72
CA LEU A 136 15.72 -16.06 6.87
C LEU A 136 15.32 -17.54 6.83
N CYS A 137 15.95 -18.34 5.95
CA CYS A 137 15.75 -19.77 5.86
C CYS A 137 16.20 -20.51 7.13
N SER A 138 17.33 -20.12 7.73
CA SER A 138 17.78 -20.72 9.00
C SER A 138 16.83 -20.44 10.17
N HIS A 139 16.03 -19.37 10.08
CA HIS A 139 14.95 -19.05 11.00
C HIS A 139 13.59 -19.65 10.61
N GLY A 140 13.54 -20.55 9.61
CA GLY A 140 12.35 -21.28 9.19
C GLY A 140 11.43 -20.53 8.23
N TYR A 141 11.93 -19.49 7.54
CA TYR A 141 11.19 -18.83 6.47
C TYR A 141 11.74 -19.26 5.10
N ASP A 142 10.97 -20.02 4.35
CA ASP A 142 11.36 -20.42 3.00
C ASP A 142 11.19 -19.26 2.01
N VAL A 143 12.29 -18.53 1.78
CA VAL A 143 12.35 -17.37 0.90
C VAL A 143 13.67 -17.32 0.15
N THR A 144 13.65 -16.72 -1.04
CA THR A 144 14.83 -16.53 -1.90
C THR A 144 15.32 -15.08 -1.86
N GLY A 145 16.59 -14.86 -2.23
CA GLY A 145 17.18 -13.52 -2.34
C GLY A 145 16.33 -12.52 -3.16
N PRO A 146 15.84 -12.88 -4.36
CA PRO A 146 14.93 -12.04 -5.13
C PRO A 146 13.61 -11.70 -4.43
N GLN A 147 13.04 -12.63 -3.65
CA GLN A 147 11.83 -12.36 -2.85
C GLN A 147 12.13 -11.37 -1.72
N CYS A 148 13.25 -11.54 -1.01
CA CYS A 148 13.72 -10.58 0.00
C CYS A 148 13.90 -9.18 -0.59
N GLN A 149 14.59 -9.09 -1.73
CA GLN A 149 14.83 -7.84 -2.44
C GLN A 149 13.52 -7.16 -2.84
N SER A 150 12.59 -7.93 -3.44
CA SER A 150 11.29 -7.43 -3.89
C SER A 150 10.45 -6.92 -2.72
N LYS A 151 10.40 -7.68 -1.61
CA LYS A 151 9.70 -7.28 -0.39
C LYS A 151 10.27 -5.98 0.17
N PHE A 152 11.59 -5.92 0.33
CA PHE A 152 12.26 -4.74 0.90
C PHE A 152 12.07 -3.50 0.03
N ASN A 153 12.21 -3.63 -1.30
CA ASN A 153 11.98 -2.53 -2.23
C ASN A 153 10.51 -2.07 -2.22
N GLY A 154 9.56 -3.00 -2.09
CA GLY A 154 8.15 -2.67 -1.88
C GLY A 154 7.94 -1.80 -0.64
N MET A 155 8.50 -2.21 0.50
CA MET A 155 8.43 -1.44 1.74
C MET A 155 9.06 -0.06 1.61
N LYS A 156 10.24 0.07 0.98
CA LYS A 156 10.88 1.36 0.70
C LYS A 156 9.99 2.27 -0.15
N ARG A 157 9.37 1.74 -1.21
CA ARG A 157 8.46 2.53 -2.06
C ARG A 157 7.25 3.04 -1.30
N THR A 158 6.59 2.17 -0.53
CA THR A 158 5.44 2.56 0.30
C THR A 158 5.82 3.62 1.32
N TYR A 159 6.94 3.44 2.04
CA TYR A 159 7.45 4.43 2.98
C TYR A 159 7.71 5.78 2.31
N LYS A 160 8.42 5.79 1.17
CA LYS A 160 8.67 7.02 0.40
C LYS A 160 7.37 7.67 -0.05
N SER A 161 6.43 6.92 -0.59
CA SER A 161 5.14 7.45 -1.04
C SER A 161 4.37 8.13 0.10
N ILE A 162 4.35 7.53 1.29
CA ILE A 162 3.70 8.10 2.48
C ILE A 162 4.45 9.36 2.93
N LYS A 163 5.79 9.29 3.01
CA LYS A 163 6.62 10.43 3.40
C LYS A 163 6.47 11.61 2.45
N ASP A 164 6.50 11.35 1.15
CA ASP A 164 6.41 12.36 0.09
C ASP A 164 5.02 13.02 0.11
N HIS A 165 3.95 12.22 0.27
CA HIS A 165 2.59 12.71 0.45
C HIS A 165 2.49 13.63 1.68
N ASN A 166 3.09 13.23 2.80
CA ASN A 166 3.11 14.03 4.03
C ASN A 166 3.99 15.29 3.92
N SER A 167 4.98 15.31 3.03
CA SER A 167 5.86 16.47 2.80
C SER A 167 5.31 17.48 1.80
N LYS A 168 4.46 17.04 0.86
CA LYS A 168 3.84 17.87 -0.17
C LYS A 168 2.50 18.45 0.27
N SER A 169 1.92 17.90 1.32
CA SER A 169 0.72 18.45 1.93
C SER A 169 1.14 19.33 3.09
N GLY A 170 0.71 20.59 3.09
CA GLY A 170 0.66 21.44 4.29
C GLY A 170 -0.30 20.91 5.36
N ASN A 171 -0.52 19.61 5.43
CA ASN A 171 -1.34 18.94 6.41
C ASN A 171 -0.45 18.65 7.63
N ASN A 172 -0.40 19.64 8.51
CA ASN A 172 0.02 19.48 9.89
C ASN A 172 -0.73 18.25 10.46
N PRO A 173 -0.09 17.42 11.29
CA PRO A 173 -0.78 16.28 11.88
C PRO A 173 -1.99 16.83 12.63
N LEU A 174 -3.17 16.31 12.30
CA LEU A 174 -4.41 16.47 13.06
C LEU A 174 -4.09 16.28 14.53
N GLY A 175 -3.81 17.40 15.20
CA GLY A 175 -3.68 17.51 16.64
C GLY A 175 -5.07 17.32 17.21
N LEU A 176 -5.51 16.06 17.21
CA LEU A 176 -6.72 15.59 17.87
C LEU A 176 -6.52 15.77 19.37
N THR A 177 -6.72 17.00 19.83
CA THR A 177 -6.96 17.28 21.23
C THR A 177 -8.44 17.02 21.48
N LEU A 178 -8.73 15.81 21.95
CA LEU A 178 -10.01 15.49 22.57
C LEU A 178 -10.08 16.29 23.89
N LYS A 179 -11.05 17.20 23.99
CA LYS A 179 -11.50 17.77 25.26
C LYS A 179 -12.83 17.12 25.63
#